data_AF-A0A661ETL6-F1
#
_entry.id   AF-A0A661ETL6-F1
#
_cell.length_a   1.000
_cell.length_b   1.000
_cell.length_c   1.000
_cell.angle_alpha   90.00
_cell.angle_beta   90.00
_cell.angle_gamma   90.00
#
_symmetry.space_group_name_H-M   'P 1'
#
loop_
_entity.id
_entity.type
_entity.pdbx_description
1 polymer ?
#
loop_
_entity_poly.entity_id
_entity_poly.type
_entity_poly.pdbx_seq_one_letter_code
_entity_poly.pdbx_strand_id
1 'polypeptide(L)' 'MSDKSSYTPPKVWKWDSESGGRFANINRPISGPTHEKELPVGDHPLQLYSLATPNGVKVTILL' A
#
# COMPACT_ATOMS: atom_id res chain seq x y z
N MET A 1 -6.28 -33.51 24.81
CA MET A 1 -7.04 -32.27 24.59
C MET A 1 -6.04 -31.18 24.25
N SER A 2 -6.07 -30.65 23.03
CA SER A 2 -5.20 -29.54 22.63
C SER A 2 -5.93 -28.24 22.97
N ASP A 3 -5.57 -27.62 24.09
CA ASP A 3 -6.07 -26.29 24.45
C ASP A 3 -5.46 -25.27 23.49
N LYS A 4 -6.19 -24.94 22.42
CA LYS A 4 -5.88 -23.79 21.58
C LYS A 4 -6.27 -22.53 22.34
N SER A 5 -5.30 -21.86 22.93
CA SER A 5 -5.50 -20.49 23.44
C SER A 5 -6.09 -19.63 22.33
N SER A 6 -7.29 -19.09 22.54
CA SER A 6 -7.91 -18.16 21.60
C SER A 6 -7.14 -16.83 21.61
N TYR A 7 -6.91 -16.27 20.42
CA TYR A 7 -6.32 -14.95 20.30
C TYR A 7 -7.27 -13.90 20.88
N THR A 8 -6.76 -13.07 21.79
CA THR A 8 -7.49 -11.92 22.32
C THR A 8 -6.80 -10.64 21.86
N PRO A 9 -7.46 -9.80 21.04
CA PRO A 9 -6.89 -8.54 20.60
C PRO A 9 -6.58 -7.59 21.78
N PRO A 10 -5.52 -6.77 21.70
CA PRO A 10 -5.22 -5.79 22.74
C PRO A 10 -6.24 -4.62 22.71
N LYS A 11 -6.42 -3.95 23.86
CA LYS A 11 -7.27 -2.74 23.97
C LYS A 11 -6.81 -1.59 23.07
N VAL A 12 -5.49 -1.47 22.88
CA VAL A 12 -4.87 -0.51 21.96
C VAL A 12 -3.99 -1.31 21.01
N TRP A 13 -4.31 -1.26 19.73
CA TRP A 13 -3.54 -1.93 18.69
C TRP A 13 -2.13 -1.32 18.59
N LYS A 14 -1.13 -2.18 18.39
CA LYS A 14 0.27 -1.81 18.17
C LYS A 14 0.76 -2.48 16.90
N TRP A 15 1.63 -1.78 16.17
CA TRP A 15 2.37 -2.34 15.06
C TRP A 15 3.68 -2.92 15.57
N ASP A 16 3.62 -4.15 16.10
CA ASP A 16 4.74 -4.85 16.75
C ASP A 16 5.42 -5.89 15.84
N SER A 17 4.84 -6.15 14.67
CA SER A 17 5.28 -7.16 13.72
C SER A 17 4.88 -6.78 12.29
N GLU A 18 5.71 -7.20 11.33
CA GLU A 18 5.38 -7.07 9.92
C GLU A 18 4.19 -7.96 9.56
N SER A 19 3.26 -7.41 8.79
CA SER A 19 2.07 -8.14 8.32
C SER A 19 1.68 -7.63 6.92
N GLY A 20 1.21 -8.54 6.07
CA GLY A 20 0.84 -8.22 4.68
C GLY A 20 1.54 -9.06 3.60
N GLY A 21 2.31 -10.08 3.98
CA GLY A 21 2.95 -11.01 3.05
C GLY A 21 3.84 -10.27 2.04
N ARG A 22 3.53 -10.41 0.74
CA ARG A 22 4.26 -9.75 -0.35
C ARG A 22 4.39 -8.22 -0.20
N PHE A 23 3.48 -7.59 0.54
CA PHE A 23 3.44 -6.13 0.73
C PHE A 23 3.90 -5.68 2.12
N ALA A 24 4.43 -6.60 2.95
CA ALA A 24 4.89 -6.29 4.30
C ALA A 24 5.90 -5.13 4.34
N ASN A 25 6.74 -5.01 3.31
CA ASN A 25 7.75 -3.97 3.18
C ASN A 25 7.20 -2.58 2.80
N ILE A 26 5.93 -2.46 2.39
CA ILE A 26 5.31 -1.17 2.03
C ILE A 26 4.12 -0.80 2.92
N ASN A 27 3.50 -1.77 3.60
CA ASN A 27 2.39 -1.52 4.51
C ASN A 27 2.89 -0.89 5.82
N ARG A 28 2.30 0.24 6.22
CA ARG A 28 2.61 0.93 7.49
C ARG A 28 1.38 1.69 8.00
N PRO A 29 1.23 1.87 9.33
CA PRO A 29 0.07 2.55 9.93
C PRO A 29 0.13 4.09 9.83
N ILE A 30 1.17 4.63 9.19
CA ILE A 30 1.40 6.08 9.04
C ILE A 30 1.56 6.43 7.55
N SER A 31 1.09 7.61 7.15
CA SER A 31 1.27 8.14 5.79
C SER A 31 2.52 9.04 5.69
N GLY A 32 2.80 9.57 4.49
CA GLY A 32 3.89 10.53 4.24
C GLY A 32 4.96 10.01 3.27
N PRO A 33 5.85 10.88 2.76
CA PRO A 33 6.97 10.46 1.92
C PRO A 33 7.98 9.61 2.71
N THR A 34 8.69 8.71 2.01
CA THR A 34 9.83 7.97 2.57
C THR A 34 11.17 8.44 2.01
N HIS A 35 11.12 9.17 0.90
CA HIS A 35 12.26 9.77 0.22
C HIS A 35 11.74 10.93 -0.65
N GLU A 36 12.64 11.86 -0.96
CA GLU A 36 12.37 12.91 -1.94
C GLU A 36 12.55 12.36 -3.35
N LYS A 37 11.62 12.68 -4.25
CA LYS A 37 11.70 12.28 -5.66
C LYS A 37 10.85 13.20 -6.54
N GLU A 38 11.50 13.86 -7.48
CA GLU A 38 10.81 14.56 -8.56
C GLU A 38 10.24 13.55 -9.57
N LEU A 39 9.00 13.79 -10.02
CA LEU A 39 8.34 12.95 -11.01
C LEU A 39 8.68 13.42 -12.43
N PRO A 40 8.98 12.52 -13.39
CA PRO A 40 9.27 12.90 -14.77
C PRO A 40 8.00 13.44 -15.45
N VAL A 41 8.16 14.45 -16.31
CA VAL A 41 7.07 15.09 -17.05
C VAL A 41 7.43 15.10 -18.55
N GLY A 42 6.51 14.62 -19.40
CA GLY A 42 6.65 14.67 -20.86
C GLY A 42 5.88 15.81 -21.52
N ASP A 43 5.81 15.80 -22.86
CA ASP A 43 5.24 16.91 -23.64
C ASP A 43 3.70 16.91 -23.73
N HIS A 44 3.07 15.77 -23.45
CA HIS A 44 1.63 15.64 -23.55
C HIS A 44 0.89 16.35 -22.41
N PRO A 45 -0.34 16.84 -22.64
CA PRO A 45 -1.09 17.60 -21.64
C PRO A 45 -1.49 16.79 -20.40
N LEU A 46 -1.52 15.45 -20.49
CA LEU A 46 -1.87 14.56 -19.39
C LEU A 46 -0.68 13.68 -19.02
N GLN A 47 -0.28 13.73 -17.74
CA GLN A 47 0.79 12.91 -17.17
C GLN A 47 0.17 11.90 -16.19
N LEU A 48 0.20 10.61 -16.54
CA LEU A 48 -0.40 9.55 -15.73
C LEU A 48 0.67 8.73 -15.00
N TYR A 49 0.79 8.90 -13.68
CA TYR A 49 1.62 8.05 -12.82
C TYR A 49 0.77 6.89 -12.27
N SER A 50 0.86 5.74 -12.92
CA SER A 50 0.00 4.60 -12.62
C SER A 50 0.77 3.28 -12.69
N LEU A 51 0.07 2.19 -12.43
CA LEU A 51 0.54 0.83 -12.62
C LEU A 51 -0.58 0.03 -13.30
N ALA A 52 -0.22 -0.99 -14.09
CA ALA A 52 -1.14 -1.88 -14.80
C ALA A 52 -1.93 -2.83 -13.84
N THR A 53 -2.65 -2.24 -12.90
CA THR A 53 -3.58 -2.90 -11.98
C THR A 53 -5.02 -2.73 -12.48
N PRO A 54 -5.99 -3.50 -11.97
CA PRO A 54 -7.41 -3.27 -12.28
C PRO A 54 -7.91 -1.85 -12.00
N ASN A 55 -7.24 -1.09 -11.12
CA ASN A 55 -7.54 0.33 -10.92
C ASN A 55 -6.89 1.22 -11.99
N GLY A 56 -5.64 0.93 -12.37
CA GLY A 56 -4.93 1.71 -13.39
C GLY A 56 -5.57 1.61 -14.77
N VAL A 57 -6.06 0.42 -15.15
CA VAL A 57 -6.69 0.21 -16.47
C VAL A 57 -7.96 1.03 -16.67
N LYS A 58 -8.66 1.41 -15.59
CA LYS A 58 -9.87 2.26 -15.67
C LYS A 58 -9.54 3.61 -16.32
N VAL A 59 -8.40 4.18 -15.99
CA VAL A 59 -7.97 5.49 -16.47
C VAL A 59 -7.44 5.38 -17.89
N THR A 60 -6.63 4.36 -18.19
CA THR A 60 -6.07 4.19 -19.54
C THR A 60 -7.10 3.74 -20.57
N ILE A 61 -8.25 3.21 -20.17
CA ILE A 61 -9.37 2.94 -21.08
C ILE A 61 -10.18 4.21 -21.38
N LEU A 62 -10.26 5.13 -20.41
CA LEU A 62 -11.01 6.38 -20.52
C LEU A 62 -10.30 7.42 -21.40
N LEU A 63 -8.97 7.49 -21.29
CA LEU A 63 -8.11 8.46 -21.96
C LEU A 63 -7.75 8.01 -23.39
#